data_AF-A0A0F9H1W4-F1
#
_entry.id   AF-A0A0F9H1W4-F1
#
_cell.length_a   1.000
_cell.length_b   1.000
_cell.length_c   1.000
_cell.angle_alpha   90.00
_cell.angle_beta   90.00
_cell.angle_gamma   90.00
#
_symmetry.space_group_name_H-M   'P 1'
#
loop_
_entity.id
_entity.type
_entity.pdbx_description
1 polymer ?
#
loop_
_entity_poly.entity_id
_entity_poly.type
_entity_poly.pdbx_seq_one_letter_code
_entity_poly.pdbx_strand_id
1 'polypeptide(L)' 'IEFHKGDRVKVKEGPFENFDGVVEEVLPASGCVKLMLTIFGRSTSVELEYWQIEAI' A
#
# COMPACT_ATOMS: atom_id res chain seq x y z
N ILE A 1 -11.73 5.58 -6.20
CA ILE A 1 -10.35 6.06 -6.42
C ILE A 1 -9.61 4.87 -6.99
N GLU A 2 -9.12 4.97 -8.22
CA GLU A 2 -8.26 3.93 -8.81
C GLU A 2 -6.82 4.25 -8.42
N PHE A 3 -6.11 3.24 -7.90
CA PHE A 3 -4.69 3.32 -7.62
C PHE A 3 -3.89 2.87 -8.83
N HIS A 4 -2.74 3.48 -9.05
CA HIS A 4 -1.81 3.16 -10.12
C HIS A 4 -0.43 2.84 -9.55
N LYS A 5 0.33 2.04 -10.29
CA LYS A 5 1.73 1.78 -9.97
C LYS A 5 2.50 3.10 -9.86
N GLY A 6 3.21 3.28 -8.74
CA GLY A 6 3.97 4.49 -8.42
C GLY A 6 3.24 5.47 -7.51
N ASP A 7 1.93 5.27 -7.26
CA ASP A 7 1.17 6.13 -6.35
C ASP A 7 1.70 6.00 -4.92
N ARG A 8 1.77 7.14 -4.23
CA ARG A 8 2.06 7.18 -2.80
C ARG A 8 0.78 6.98 -2.02
N VAL A 9 0.83 6.07 -1.07
CA VAL A 9 -0.30 5.72 -0.24
C VAL A 9 0.15 5.64 1.20
N LYS A 10 -0.78 5.91 2.12
CA LYS A 10 -0.60 5.70 3.54
C LYS A 10 -1.51 4.58 3.99
N VAL A 11 -1.00 3.71 4.85
CA VAL A 11 -1.80 2.66 5.47
C VAL A 11 -2.58 3.27 6.64
N LYS A 12 -3.89 3.09 6.64
CA LYS A 12 -4.81 3.63 7.66
C LYS A 12 -5.39 2.59 8.62
N GLU A 13 -5.21 1.29 8.35
CA GLU A 13 -5.64 0.20 9.23
C GLU A 13 -4.66 -0.98 9.23
N GLY A 14 -4.62 -1.72 10.35
CA GLY A 14 -3.89 -2.98 10.48
C GLY A 14 -2.48 -2.82 11.08
N PRO A 15 -1.64 -3.87 11.02
CA PRO A 15 -0.33 -3.88 11.69
C PRO A 15 0.67 -2.89 11.09
N PHE A 16 0.37 -2.37 9.91
CA PHE A 16 1.19 -1.38 9.20
C PHE A 16 0.56 0.03 9.21
N GLU A 17 -0.41 0.29 10.10
CA GLU A 17 -1.01 1.61 10.24
C GLU A 17 0.04 2.71 10.40
N ASN A 18 -0.17 3.85 9.75
CA ASN A 18 0.71 5.02 9.71
C ASN A 18 2.03 4.84 8.96
N PHE A 19 2.26 3.71 8.28
CA PHE A 19 3.37 3.60 7.35
C PHE A 19 3.01 4.17 5.97
N ASP A 20 3.98 4.86 5.38
CA ASP A 20 3.93 5.30 4.00
C ASP A 20 4.45 4.21 3.06
N GLY A 21 3.81 4.12 1.90
CA GLY A 21 4.10 3.13 0.88
C GLY A 21 4.01 3.68 -0.52
N VAL A 22 4.57 2.91 -1.46
CA VAL A 22 4.40 3.13 -2.90
C VAL A 22 3.72 1.92 -3.50
N VAL A 23 2.71 2.13 -4.34
CA VAL A 23 2.03 1.07 -5.08
C VAL A 23 3.00 0.43 -6.09
N GLU A 24 3.29 -0.85 -5.93
CA GLU A 24 4.06 -1.63 -6.89
C GLU A 24 3.19 -2.25 -7.97
N GLU A 25 2.06 -2.80 -7.55
CA GLU A 25 1.15 -3.56 -8.39
C GLU A 25 -0.27 -3.50 -7.82
N VAL A 26 -1.25 -3.43 -8.71
CA VAL A 26 -2.67 -3.38 -8.38
C VAL A 26 -3.25 -4.71 -8.81
N LEU A 27 -4.00 -5.38 -7.91
CA LEU A 27 -4.60 -6.69 -8.16
C LEU A 27 -6.13 -6.56 -8.09
N PRO A 28 -6.79 -6.10 -9.19
CA PRO A 28 -8.23 -5.84 -9.19
C PRO A 28 -9.05 -7.11 -8.95
N ALA A 29 -8.55 -8.26 -9.43
CA ALA A 29 -9.23 -9.55 -9.27
C ALA A 29 -9.34 -10.00 -7.80
N SER A 30 -8.34 -9.64 -6.99
CA SER A 30 -8.28 -10.04 -5.57
C SER A 30 -8.82 -8.95 -4.63
N GLY A 31 -8.99 -7.71 -5.08
CA GLY A 31 -9.32 -6.60 -4.16
C GLY A 31 -8.10 -6.07 -3.39
N CYS A 32 -6.89 -6.44 -3.82
CA CYS A 32 -5.65 -6.15 -3.11
C CYS A 32 -4.71 -5.28 -3.94
N VAL A 33 -3.75 -4.67 -3.25
CA VAL A 33 -2.68 -3.87 -3.81
C VAL A 33 -1.37 -4.27 -3.15
N LYS A 34 -0.34 -4.42 -3.97
CA LYS A 34 1.01 -4.72 -3.52
C LYS A 34 1.76 -3.40 -3.34
N LEU A 35 2.31 -3.20 -2.15
CA LEU A 35 2.96 -1.96 -1.75
C LEU A 35 4.39 -2.22 -1.32
N MET A 36 5.25 -1.25 -1.61
CA MET A 36 6.58 -1.13 -1.05
C MET A 36 6.51 -0.18 0.16
N LEU A 37 6.48 -0.72 1.37
CA LEU A 37 6.54 0.09 2.60
C LEU A 37 7.99 0.37 2.98
N THR A 38 8.23 1.54 3.59
CA THR A 38 9.53 1.86 4.19
C THR A 38 9.42 1.76 5.72
N ILE A 39 9.96 0.69 6.29
CA ILE A 39 9.90 0.40 7.73
C ILE A 39 11.33 0.39 8.28
N PHE A 40 11.66 1.27 9.22
CA PHE A 40 13.00 1.42 9.79
C PHE A 40 14.12 1.59 8.74
N GLY A 41 13.84 2.33 7.66
CA GLY A 41 14.78 2.53 6.55
C GLY A 41 14.99 1.29 5.66
N ARG A 42 14.16 0.25 5.81
CA ARG A 42 14.17 -0.95 4.96
C ARG A 42 12.89 -1.02 4.14
N SER A 43 13.07 -1.30 2.85
CA SER A 43 11.95 -1.53 1.94
C SER A 43 11.37 -2.92 2.17
N THR A 44 10.08 -3.02 2.47
CA THR A 44 9.36 -4.28 2.69
C THR A 44 8.16 -4.33 1.76
N SER A 45 8.05 -5.40 0.97
CA SER A 45 6.91 -5.62 0.07
C SER A 45 5.77 -6.28 0.85
N VAL A 46 4.58 -5.68 0.83
CA VAL A 46 3.37 -6.18 1.51
C VAL A 46 2.19 -6.15 0.56
N GLU A 47 1.20 -7.01 0.80
CA GLU A 47 -0.08 -7.02 0.10
C GLU A 47 -1.16 -6.57 1.09
N LEU A 48 -1.92 -5.54 0.72
CA LEU A 48 -2.99 -4.97 1.54
C LEU A 48 -4.26 -4.82 0.72
N GLU A 49 -5.40 -4.77 1.38
CA GLU A 49 -6.69 -4.56 0.74
C GLU A 49 -6.93 -3.07 0.48
N TYR A 50 -7.69 -2.72 -0.57
CA TYR A 50 -7.86 -1.31 -0.98
C TYR A 50 -8.40 -0.41 0.13
N TRP A 51 -9.21 -0.96 1.04
CA TRP A 51 -9.77 -0.18 2.14
C TRP A 51 -8.80 0.03 3.30
N GLN A 52 -7.67 -0.66 3.36
CA GLN A 52 -6.67 -0.46 4.42
C GLN A 52 -5.71 0.68 4.10
N ILE A 53 -5.81 1.27 2.90
CA ILE A 53 -4.95 2.35 2.45
C ILE A 53 -5.73 3.59 2.03
N GLU A 54 -5.04 4.71 1.99
CA GLU A 54 -5.50 5.99 1.45
C GLU A 54 -4.41 6.63 0.59
N ALA A 55 -4.80 7.36 -0.45
CA ALA A 55 -3.85 8.12 -1.28
C ALA A 55 -3.32 9.32 -0.48
N ILE A 56 -2.05 9.66 -0.69
CA ILE A 56 -1.39 10.86 -0.13
C ILE A 56 -1.49 12.02 -1.11
#